data_AF-A0A9W7UCS6-F1
#
_entry.id   AF-A0A9W7UCS6-F1
#
_cell.length_a   1.000
_cell.length_b   1.000
_cell.length_c   1.000
_cell.angle_alpha   90.00
_cell.angle_beta   90.00
_cell.angle_gamma   90.00
#
_symmetry.space_group_name_H-M   'P 1'
#
loop_
_entity.id
_entity.type
_entity.pdbx_description
1 polymer ?
#
loop_
_entity_poly.entity_id
_entity_poly.type
_entity_poly.pdbx_seq_one_letter_code
_entity_poly.pdbx_strand_id
1 'polypeptide(L)'
;MEKRKKMQLVCKNMPDDVYEILNEKSSKRNLTEYVVDLVQNQSRDQQLIRMLMDKLSNIESSLEDIKNGSVMIKTNTDLQNEKESSEPFLSEGTIIEAEVVEGGIDPTDKEEMDF
;
A
#
# COMPACT_ATOMS: atom_id res chain seq x y z
N MET A 1 -15.44 -45.83 20.34
CA MET A 1 -16.17 -44.57 20.06
C MET A 1 -15.80 -43.56 21.12
N GLU A 2 -15.06 -42.51 20.78
CA GLU A 2 -14.76 -41.42 21.72
C GLU A 2 -16.05 -40.66 22.05
N LYS A 3 -16.39 -40.59 23.34
CA LYS A 3 -17.51 -39.79 23.82
C LYS A 3 -17.15 -38.32 23.63
N ARG A 4 -17.81 -37.63 22.71
CA ARG A 4 -17.70 -36.16 22.57
C ARG A 4 -18.03 -35.52 23.92
N LYS A 5 -17.03 -34.94 24.57
CA LYS A 5 -17.16 -34.28 25.87
C LYS A 5 -18.02 -33.02 25.66
N LYS A 6 -19.24 -33.02 26.18
CA LYS A 6 -20.09 -31.82 26.16
C LYS A 6 -19.49 -30.79 27.10
N MET A 7 -19.15 -29.62 26.58
CA MET A 7 -18.64 -28.50 27.35
C MET A 7 -19.82 -27.70 27.91
N GLN A 8 -19.83 -27.42 29.21
CA GLN A 8 -20.85 -26.62 29.88
C GLN A 8 -20.24 -25.28 30.29
N LEU A 9 -20.82 -24.19 29.80
CA LEU A 9 -20.38 -22.83 30.15
C LEU A 9 -21.01 -22.45 31.50
N VAL A 10 -20.17 -22.12 32.47
CA VAL A 10 -20.60 -21.69 33.82
C VAL A 10 -20.76 -20.18 33.80
N CYS A 11 -22.01 -19.69 33.75
CA CYS A 11 -22.36 -18.28 33.59
C CYS A 11 -22.36 -17.52 34.92
N LYS A 12 -21.26 -17.55 35.70
CA LYS A 12 -21.28 -16.92 37.03
C LYS A 12 -21.29 -15.39 37.02
N ASN A 13 -20.80 -14.74 35.96
CA ASN A 13 -20.70 -13.26 35.84
C ASN A 13 -20.95 -12.77 34.40
N MET A 14 -21.94 -13.31 33.68
CA MET A 14 -22.22 -12.85 32.32
C MET A 14 -23.08 -11.58 32.37
N PRO A 15 -22.70 -10.48 31.68
CA PRO A 15 -23.56 -9.30 31.58
C PRO A 15 -24.90 -9.64 30.93
N ASP A 16 -25.97 -8.98 31.39
CA ASP A 16 -27.35 -9.28 30.96
C ASP A 16 -27.52 -9.14 29.44
N ASP A 17 -26.94 -8.09 28.85
CA ASP A 17 -26.96 -7.85 27.39
C ASP A 17 -26.40 -9.04 26.59
N VAL A 18 -25.31 -9.64 27.09
CA VAL A 18 -24.67 -10.79 26.45
C VAL A 18 -25.55 -12.04 26.61
N TYR A 19 -26.18 -12.20 27.77
CA TYR A 19 -27.10 -13.31 28.01
C TYR A 19 -28.33 -13.24 27.10
N GLU A 20 -28.93 -12.07 26.91
CA GLU A 20 -30.08 -11.88 26.02
C GLU A 20 -29.74 -12.27 24.58
N ILE A 21 -28.60 -11.82 24.06
CA ILE A 21 -28.13 -12.15 22.71
C ILE A 21 -27.95 -13.68 22.56
N LEU A 22 -27.27 -14.32 23.52
CA LEU A 22 -27.05 -15.77 23.46
C LEU A 22 -28.35 -16.56 23.62
N ASN A 23 -29.29 -16.08 24.42
CA ASN A 23 -30.60 -16.70 24.61
C ASN A 23 -31.46 -16.60 23.33
N GLU A 24 -31.43 -15.47 22.64
CA GLU A 24 -32.11 -15.29 21.35
C GLU A 24 -31.55 -16.25 20.27
N LYS A 25 -30.22 -16.41 20.23
CA LYS A 25 -29.54 -17.38 19.32
C LYS A 25 -29.77 -18.83 19.75
N SER A 26 -29.90 -19.10 21.05
CA SER A 26 -30.30 -20.41 21.58
C SER A 26 -31.68 -20.82 21.10
N SER A 27 -32.64 -19.89 21.17
CA SER A 27 -34.02 -20.09 20.68
C SER A 27 -34.05 -20.48 19.19
N LYS A 28 -33.15 -19.89 18.40
CA LYS A 28 -32.97 -20.17 16.96
C LYS A 28 -32.14 -21.43 16.66
N ARG A 29 -31.73 -22.20 17.69
CA ARG A 29 -30.87 -23.40 17.61
C ARG A 29 -29.51 -23.20 16.92
N ASN A 30 -29.04 -21.95 16.79
CA ASN A 30 -27.79 -21.60 16.12
C ASN A 30 -26.74 -21.02 17.08
N LEU A 31 -26.96 -21.12 18.39
CA LEU A 31 -26.03 -20.64 19.41
C LEU A 31 -24.62 -21.22 19.25
N THR A 32 -24.51 -22.53 18.98
CA THR A 32 -23.20 -23.18 18.89
C THR A 32 -22.39 -22.69 17.68
N GLU A 33 -23.04 -22.52 16.53
CA GLU A 33 -22.41 -21.98 15.32
C GLU A 33 -21.97 -20.54 15.55
N TYR A 34 -22.87 -19.71 16.10
CA TYR A 34 -22.56 -18.31 16.42
C TYR A 34 -21.36 -18.16 17.36
N VAL A 35 -21.26 -18.98 18.41
CA VAL A 35 -20.13 -18.93 19.35
C VAL A 35 -18.83 -19.38 18.68
N VAL A 36 -18.88 -20.40 17.82
CA VAL A 36 -17.70 -20.87 17.07
C VAL A 36 -17.21 -19.79 16.12
N ASP A 37 -18.10 -19.18 15.35
CA ASP A 37 -17.77 -18.11 14.41
C ASP A 37 -17.19 -16.88 15.14
N LEU A 38 -17.77 -16.49 16.28
CA LEU A 38 -17.29 -15.35 17.05
C LEU A 38 -15.84 -15.57 17.52
N VAL A 39 -15.53 -16.76 18.03
CA VAL A 39 -14.17 -17.09 18.50
C VAL A 39 -13.18 -17.17 17.33
N GLN A 40 -13.59 -17.74 16.20
CA GLN A 40 -12.75 -17.80 15.01
C GLN A 40 -12.48 -16.40 14.43
N ASN A 41 -13.51 -15.56 14.34
CA ASN A 41 -13.42 -14.21 13.78
C ASN A 41 -12.61 -13.26 14.66
N GLN A 42 -12.65 -13.41 15.99
CA GLN A 42 -11.85 -12.59 16.89
C GLN A 42 -10.34 -12.68 16.56
N SER A 43 -9.84 -13.87 16.19
CA SER A 43 -8.43 -14.03 15.80
C SER A 43 -8.08 -13.31 14.50
N ARG A 44 -9.01 -13.32 13.54
CA ARG A 44 -8.87 -12.66 12.24
C ARG A 44 -8.91 -11.13 12.38
N ASP A 45 -9.80 -10.62 13.21
CA ASP A 45 -9.92 -9.18 13.44
C ASP A 45 -8.69 -8.62 14.15
N GLN A 46 -8.14 -9.36 15.13
CA GLN A 46 -6.89 -8.99 15.79
C GLN A 46 -5.70 -8.97 14.81
N GLN A 47 -5.62 -9.93 13.90
CA GLN A 47 -4.60 -9.93 12.84
C GLN A 47 -4.75 -8.76 11.88
N LEU A 48 -5.99 -8.44 11.49
CA LEU A 48 -6.29 -7.29 10.64
C LEU A 48 -5.90 -5.97 11.31
N ILE A 49 -6.26 -5.80 12.58
CA ILE A 49 -5.88 -4.61 13.38
C ILE A 49 -4.36 -4.48 13.42
N ARG A 50 -3.63 -5.58 13.67
CA ARG A 50 -2.17 -5.57 13.67
C ARG A 50 -1.59 -5.14 12.32
N MET A 51 -2.08 -5.70 11.21
CA MET A 51 -1.63 -5.30 9.87
C MET A 51 -1.91 -3.83 9.55
N LEU A 52 -3.06 -3.31 10.00
CA LEU A 52 -3.41 -1.90 9.83
C LEU A 52 -2.48 -1.00 10.63
N MET A 53 -2.17 -1.37 11.88
CA MET A 53 -1.20 -0.63 12.71
C MET A 53 0.20 -0.64 12.10
N ASP A 54 0.67 -1.78 11.58
CA ASP A 54 1.97 -1.87 10.92
C ASP A 54 2.01 -0.98 9.67
N LYS A 55 0.94 -0.96 8.86
CA LYS A 55 0.84 -0.08 7.69
C LYS A 55 0.81 1.40 8.07
N LEU A 56 0.09 1.77 9.12
CA LEU A 56 0.03 3.14 9.62
C LEU A 56 1.41 3.60 10.10
N SER A 57 2.13 2.74 10.83
CA SER A 57 3.50 3.04 11.29
C SER A 57 4.47 3.25 10.11
N ASN A 58 4.34 2.46 9.04
CA ASN A 58 5.14 2.65 7.82
C ASN A 58 4.82 3.96 7.09
N ILE A 59 3.53 4.35 7.04
CA ILE A 59 3.12 5.63 6.45
C ILE A 59 3.66 6.79 7.27
N GLU A 60 3.56 6.72 8.60
CA GLU A 60 4.09 7.73 9.51
C GLU A 60 5.61 7.88 9.34
N SER A 61 6.33 6.77 9.26
CA SER A 61 7.77 6.76 9.02
C SER A 61 8.13 7.38 7.67
N SER A 62 7.44 6.98 6.60
CA SER A 62 7.64 7.57 5.26
C SER A 62 7.32 9.06 5.22
N LEU A 63 6.32 9.52 5.97
CA LEU A 63 5.96 10.94 6.05
C LEU A 63 7.03 11.73 6.80
N GLU A 64 7.58 11.17 7.88
CA GLU A 64 8.68 11.79 8.63
C GLU A 64 9.97 11.82 7.79
N ASP A 65 10.25 10.79 6.99
CA ASP A 65 11.37 10.77 6.03
C ASP A 65 11.23 11.85 4.94
N ILE A 66 10.01 12.08 4.43
CA ILE A 66 9.70 13.15 3.48
C ILE A 66 9.88 14.52 4.13
N LYS A 67 9.34 14.71 5.34
CA LYS A 67 9.42 15.96 6.09
C LYS A 67 10.86 16.34 6.45
N ASN A 68 11.69 15.35 6.76
CA ASN A 68 13.09 15.54 7.10
C ASN A 68 14.02 15.60 5.85
N GLY A 69 13.44 15.64 4.64
CA GLY A 69 14.18 15.84 3.39
C GLY A 69 15.01 14.63 2.95
N SER A 70 14.75 13.44 3.50
CA SER A 70 15.54 12.22 3.23
C SER A 70 14.97 11.37 2.07
N VAL A 71 14.21 11.96 1.15
CA VAL A 71 13.88 11.31 -0.13
C VAL A 71 14.96 11.66 -1.14
N MET A 72 16.07 10.92 -1.11
CA MET A 72 16.80 10.71 -2.36
C MET A 72 15.89 9.90 -3.26
N ILE A 73 15.33 10.55 -4.28
CA ILE A 73 14.66 9.90 -5.40
C ILE A 73 15.71 8.98 -6.03
N LYS A 74 15.72 7.71 -5.64
CA LYS A 74 16.40 6.68 -6.43
C LYS A 74 15.54 6.49 -7.66
N THR A 75 15.88 7.18 -8.74
CA THR A 75 15.42 6.81 -10.07
C THR A 75 15.84 5.37 -10.29
N ASN A 76 14.91 4.43 -10.17
CA ASN A 76 15.12 3.04 -10.53
C ASN A 76 15.29 2.97 -12.06
N THR A 77 16.50 3.22 -12.52
CA THR A 77 16.94 2.93 -13.88
C THR A 77 17.52 1.53 -13.90
N ASP A 78 16.68 0.51 -13.67
CA ASP A 78 17.10 -0.89 -13.80
C ASP A 78 15.92 -1.70 -14.34
N LEU A 79 15.58 -1.44 -15.60
CA LEU A 79 14.91 -2.40 -16.49
C LEU A 79 15.02 -1.83 -17.91
N GLN A 80 16.14 -2.08 -18.59
CA GLN A 80 16.16 -2.51 -19.99
C GLN A 80 17.59 -2.76 -20.47
N ASN A 81 17.83 -4.01 -20.88
CA ASN A 81 18.89 -4.39 -21.80
C ASN A 81 18.66 -3.64 -23.12
N GLU A 82 19.32 -2.52 -23.35
CA GLU A 82 19.49 -1.98 -24.70
C GLU A 82 20.96 -1.64 -24.95
N LYS A 83 21.39 -1.99 -26.17
CA LYS A 83 22.76 -2.00 -26.67
C LYS A 83 23.47 -0.69 -26.39
N GLU A 84 24.79 -0.79 -26.17
CA GLU A 84 25.73 0.33 -26.26
C GLU A 84 25.46 1.16 -27.53
N SER A 85 24.72 2.24 -27.37
CA SER A 85 24.77 3.36 -28.29
C SER A 85 25.59 4.42 -27.58
N SER A 86 26.68 4.82 -28.24
CA SER A 86 27.54 5.91 -27.81
C SER A 86 26.76 7.21 -27.94
N GLU A 87 25.85 7.47 -27.00
CA GLU A 87 25.21 8.78 -26.91
C GLU A 87 26.26 9.80 -26.45
N PRO A 88 26.42 10.93 -27.14
CA PRO A 88 27.35 11.97 -26.74
C PRO A 88 26.92 12.52 -25.38
N PHE A 89 27.88 12.63 -24.46
CA PHE A 89 27.67 13.16 -23.12
C PHE A 89 27.11 14.58 -23.22
N LEU A 90 25.88 14.79 -22.73
CA LEU A 90 25.25 16.11 -22.72
C LEU A 90 25.87 16.96 -21.61
N SER A 91 26.57 18.02 -22.00
CA SER A 91 27.06 19.05 -21.08
C SER A 91 26.05 20.19 -20.99
N GLU A 92 25.76 20.65 -19.78
CA GLU A 92 24.93 21.84 -19.56
C GLU A 92 25.58 23.08 -20.23
N GLY A 93 24.78 23.85 -20.98
CA GLY A 93 25.23 25.07 -21.66
C GLY A 93 25.10 26.31 -20.77
N THR A 94 26.01 27.27 -20.96
CA THR A 94 25.99 28.55 -20.22
C THR A 94 25.08 29.57 -20.94
N ILE A 95 24.17 30.20 -20.20
CA ILE A 95 23.34 31.28 -20.73
C ILE A 95 24.21 32.53 -20.90
N ILE A 96 24.26 33.05 -22.14
CA ILE A 96 24.92 34.31 -22.48
C ILE A 96 23.88 35.34 -22.93
N GLU A 97 24.07 36.58 -22.51
CA GLU A 97 23.23 37.70 -22.93
C GLU A 97 23.73 38.21 -24.29
N ALA A 98 22.88 38.11 -25.32
CA ALA A 98 23.22 38.52 -26.69
C ALA A 98 22.59 39.88 -27.02
N GLU A 99 23.40 40.83 -27.49
CA GLU A 99 22.97 42.21 -27.77
C GLU A 99 22.18 42.34 -29.09
N VAL A 100 22.41 41.44 -30.06
CA VAL A 100 21.68 41.39 -31.34
C VAL A 100 21.42 39.93 -31.71
N VAL A 101 20.17 39.62 -32.04
CA VAL A 101 19.74 38.29 -32.52
C VAL A 101 19.39 38.42 -34.00
N GLU A 102 20.18 37.83 -34.87
CA GLU A 102 19.86 37.71 -36.30
C GLU A 102 19.03 36.44 -36.53
N GLY A 103 17.81 36.61 -37.03
CA GLY A 103 16.92 35.52 -37.38
C GLY A 103 17.02 35.17 -38.86
N GLY A 104 17.20 33.88 -39.17
CA GLY A 104 17.19 33.33 -40.52
C GLY A 104 16.95 31.83 -40.46
N ILE A 105 16.37 31.26 -41.53
CA ILE A 105 16.31 29.81 -41.72
C ILE A 105 17.66 29.40 -42.29
N ASP A 106 18.36 28.49 -41.61
CA ASP A 106 19.61 27.95 -42.10
C ASP A 106 19.34 27.28 -43.46
N PRO A 107 20.06 27.62 -44.54
CA PRO A 107 19.84 27.01 -45.84
C PRO A 107 19.96 25.47 -45.84
N THR A 108 20.63 24.85 -44.86
CA THR A 108 20.61 23.38 -44.70
C THR A 108 19.28 22.81 -44.20
N ASP A 109 18.44 23.61 -43.53
CA ASP A 109 17.10 23.17 -43.10
C ASP A 109 16.09 23.10 -44.27
N LYS A 110 16.51 23.50 -45.48
CA LYS A 110 15.70 23.44 -46.70
C LYS A 110 15.79 22.11 -47.44
N GLU A 111 16.52 21.13 -46.94
CA GLU A 111 16.54 19.80 -47.57
C GLU A 111 15.17 19.14 -47.36
N GLU A 112 14.36 19.10 -48.44
CA GLU A 112 13.10 18.37 -48.50
C GLU A 112 13.38 16.88 -48.25
N MET A 113 13.00 16.39 -47.08
CA MET A 113 13.01 14.96 -46.79
C MET A 113 11.83 14.31 -47.52
N ASP A 114 12.14 13.51 -48.54
CA ASP A 114 11.17 12.74 -49.33
C ASP A 114 10.66 11.55 -48.48
N PHE A 115 9.38 11.58 -48.09
CA PHE A 115 8.73 10.55 -47.25
C PHE A 115 8.02 9.48 -48.07
#